data_AF-A0A954MYX8-F1
#
_entry.id   AF-A0A954MYX8-F1
#
_cell.length_a   1.000
_cell.length_b   1.000
_cell.length_c   1.000
_cell.angle_alpha   90.00
_cell.angle_beta   90.00
_cell.angle_gamma   90.00
#
_symmetry.space_group_name_H-M   'P 1'
#
loop_
_entity.id
_entity.type
_entity.pdbx_description
1 polymer ?
#
loop_
_entity_poly.entity_id
_entity_poly.type
_entity_poly.pdbx_seq_one_letter_code
_entity_poly.pdbx_strand_id
1 'polypeptide(L)'
;ELQEVISEACATADGQVRLGDLPFRFRAGREAQEFPPPLPPRPTPLDETLEGIEKELIVSALERNGYNKTKAAEMLQVNRARLYRRMQQLGIEDREGGE
;
A
#
# COMPACT_ATOMS: atom_id res chain seq x y z
N GLU A 1 19.84 -19.75 27.41
CA GLU A 1 19.21 -18.53 26.87
C GLU A 1 19.82 -17.22 27.39
N LEU A 2 19.30 -16.52 28.41
CA LEU A 2 19.82 -15.17 28.79
C LEU A 2 21.25 -15.20 29.33
N GLN A 3 21.58 -16.21 30.13
CA GLN A 3 22.94 -16.40 30.67
C GLN A 3 23.99 -16.50 29.57
N GLU A 4 23.68 -17.15 28.47
CA GLU A 4 24.60 -17.38 27.36
C GLU A 4 24.89 -16.09 26.59
N VAL A 5 23.85 -15.26 26.39
CA VAL A 5 23.97 -13.92 25.80
C VAL A 5 24.82 -13.00 26.65
N ILE A 6 24.64 -13.03 27.97
CA ILE A 6 25.43 -12.22 28.92
C ILE A 6 26.89 -12.68 28.92
N SER A 7 27.15 -13.99 28.95
CA SER A 7 28.51 -14.53 28.91
C SER A 7 29.27 -14.12 27.65
N GLU A 8 28.62 -14.19 26.49
CA GLU A 8 29.20 -13.80 25.20
C GLU A 8 29.51 -12.28 25.15
N ALA A 9 28.59 -11.45 25.68
CA ALA A 9 28.79 -10.01 25.77
C ALA A 9 29.91 -9.62 26.74
N CYS A 10 30.00 -10.28 27.90
CA CYS A 10 31.08 -10.08 28.87
C CYS A 10 32.44 -10.54 28.33
N ALA A 11 32.48 -11.59 27.49
CA ALA A 11 33.71 -12.04 26.86
C ALA A 11 34.24 -11.08 25.78
N THR A 12 33.34 -10.30 25.19
CA THR A 12 33.67 -9.34 24.12
C THR A 12 34.00 -7.95 24.68
N ALA A 13 33.41 -7.57 25.80
CA ALA A 13 33.57 -6.25 26.40
C ALA A 13 34.88 -6.10 27.19
N ASP A 14 35.54 -4.95 27.06
CA ASP A 14 36.69 -4.57 27.89
C ASP A 14 36.21 -3.73 29.10
N GLY A 15 35.76 -4.45 30.14
CA GLY A 15 35.31 -3.88 31.41
C GLY A 15 33.87 -3.38 31.44
N GLN A 16 33.40 -2.64 30.43
CA GLN A 16 32.01 -2.17 30.35
C GLN A 16 31.30 -2.68 29.09
N VAL A 17 30.21 -3.43 29.28
CA VAL A 17 29.38 -3.94 28.18
C VAL A 17 28.61 -2.78 27.51
N ARG A 18 28.83 -2.61 26.21
CA ARG A 18 28.14 -1.66 25.33
C ARG A 18 27.22 -2.41 24.38
N LEU A 19 26.33 -1.67 23.71
CA LEU A 19 25.40 -2.22 22.73
C LEU A 19 26.09 -3.02 21.61
N GLY A 20 27.30 -2.63 21.22
CA GLY A 20 28.10 -3.32 20.20
C GLY A 20 28.67 -4.68 20.65
N ASP A 21 28.69 -4.95 21.95
CA ASP A 21 29.24 -6.18 22.52
C ASP A 21 28.18 -7.28 22.65
N LEU A 22 26.90 -6.93 22.52
CA LEU A 22 25.79 -7.90 22.56
C LEU A 22 25.75 -8.75 21.29
N PRO A 23 25.49 -10.06 21.36
CA PRO A 23 25.40 -10.94 20.20
C PRO A 23 24.43 -10.42 19.11
N PHE A 24 24.75 -10.68 17.84
CA PHE A 24 23.97 -10.20 16.68
C PHE A 24 22.47 -10.51 16.80
N ARG A 25 22.12 -11.72 17.25
CA ARG A 25 20.73 -12.15 17.48
C ARG A 25 19.95 -11.26 18.44
N PHE A 26 20.61 -10.70 19.45
CA PHE A 26 19.98 -9.81 20.42
C PHE A 26 19.86 -8.37 19.88
N ARG A 27 20.85 -7.92 19.11
CA ARG A 27 20.78 -6.63 18.40
C ARG A 27 19.70 -6.62 17.32
N ALA A 28 19.65 -7.67 16.49
CA ALA A 28 18.63 -7.85 15.46
C ALA A 28 17.21 -7.95 16.06
N GLY A 29 17.06 -8.59 17.22
CA GLY A 29 15.79 -8.62 17.95
C GLY A 29 15.31 -7.24 18.41
N ARG A 30 16.23 -6.34 18.77
CA ARG A 30 15.91 -4.94 19.09
C ARG A 30 15.58 -4.13 17.84
N GLU A 31 16.33 -4.27 16.76
CA GLU A 31 16.03 -3.60 15.49
C GLU A 31 14.65 -4.00 14.94
N ALA A 32 14.28 -5.28 15.08
CA ALA A 32 12.94 -5.78 14.73
C ALA A 32 11.82 -5.21 15.61
N GLN A 33 12.12 -4.76 16.83
CA GLN A 33 11.17 -4.07 17.72
C GLN A 33 11.05 -2.57 17.40
N GLU A 34 12.15 -1.93 17.00
CA GLU A 34 12.15 -0.52 16.58
C GLU A 34 11.47 -0.34 15.21
N PHE A 35 11.60 -1.34 14.32
CA PHE A 35 10.96 -1.40 13.02
C PHE A 35 10.09 -2.64 12.92
N PRO A 36 8.90 -2.65 13.57
CA PRO A 36 7.97 -3.75 13.38
C PRO A 36 7.66 -3.86 11.88
N PRO A 37 7.58 -5.08 11.33
CA PRO A 37 7.16 -5.25 9.95
C PRO A 37 5.81 -4.54 9.76
N PRO A 38 5.59 -3.87 8.61
CA PRO A 38 4.30 -3.23 8.36
C PRO A 38 3.22 -4.30 8.54
N LEU A 39 2.22 -3.97 9.36
CA LEU A 39 1.08 -4.86 9.56
C LEU A 39 0.53 -5.21 8.18
N PRO A 40 0.26 -6.50 7.90
CA PRO A 40 -0.36 -6.86 6.64
C PRO A 40 -1.67 -6.05 6.52
N PRO A 41 -1.96 -5.50 5.34
CA PRO A 41 -3.19 -4.76 5.13
C PRO A 41 -4.36 -5.65 5.57
N ARG A 42 -5.30 -5.07 6.30
CA ARG A 42 -6.50 -5.80 6.69
C ARG A 42 -7.22 -6.25 5.42
N PRO A 43 -7.72 -7.49 5.37
CA PRO A 43 -8.50 -7.93 4.22
C PRO A 43 -9.75 -7.05 4.11
N THR A 44 -9.82 -6.28 3.03
CA THR A 44 -11.03 -5.58 2.59
C THR A 44 -11.90 -6.57 1.80
N PRO A 45 -13.23 -6.37 1.79
CA PRO A 45 -14.09 -7.09 0.85
C PRO A 45 -13.57 -6.97 -0.58
N LEU A 46 -13.59 -8.08 -1.32
CA LEU A 46 -13.09 -8.12 -2.70
C LEU A 46 -13.82 -7.09 -3.57
N ASP A 47 -15.15 -7.04 -3.45
CA ASP A 47 -15.99 -6.15 -4.25
C ASP A 47 -15.64 -4.67 -4.03
N GLU A 48 -15.43 -4.26 -2.78
CA GLU A 48 -15.03 -2.89 -2.43
C GLU A 48 -13.67 -2.52 -3.05
N THR A 49 -12.73 -3.47 -3.03
CA THR A 49 -11.40 -3.27 -3.62
C THR A 49 -11.47 -3.12 -5.14
N LEU A 50 -12.28 -3.96 -5.79
CA LEU A 50 -12.49 -3.90 -7.24
C LEU A 50 -13.20 -2.61 -7.66
N GLU A 51 -14.18 -2.15 -6.89
CA GLU A 51 -14.86 -0.88 -7.13
C GLU A 51 -13.91 0.32 -7.02
N GLY A 52 -13.03 0.32 -6.02
CA GLY A 52 -11.99 1.35 -5.87
C GLY A 52 -11.06 1.42 -7.08
N ILE A 53 -10.50 0.27 -7.48
CA ILE A 53 -9.61 0.17 -8.63
C ILE A 53 -10.32 0.61 -9.92
N GLU A 54 -11.56 0.18 -10.12
CA GLU A 54 -12.31 0.56 -11.33
C GLU A 54 -12.62 2.05 -11.37
N LYS A 55 -12.99 2.64 -10.23
CA LYS A 55 -13.22 4.09 -10.13
C LYS A 55 -11.97 4.87 -10.52
N GLU A 56 -10.80 4.48 -10.02
CA GLU A 56 -9.52 5.10 -10.38
C GLU A 56 -9.23 4.98 -11.89
N LEU A 57 -9.47 3.81 -12.49
CA LEU A 57 -9.26 3.61 -13.92
C LEU A 57 -10.18 4.49 -14.77
N ILE A 58 -11.47 4.58 -14.40
CA ILE A 58 -12.43 5.41 -15.12
C ILE A 58 -12.08 6.90 -15.01
N VAL A 59 -11.76 7.38 -13.80
CA VAL A 59 -11.36 8.78 -13.59
C VAL A 59 -10.10 9.11 -14.37
N SER A 60 -9.06 8.26 -14.30
CA SER A 60 -7.81 8.45 -15.03
C SER A 60 -8.02 8.48 -16.54
N ALA A 61 -8.87 7.60 -17.08
CA ALA A 61 -9.20 7.60 -18.50
C ALA A 61 -9.97 8.86 -18.92
N LEU A 62 -10.89 9.35 -18.09
CA LEU A 62 -11.60 10.61 -18.34
C LEU A 62 -10.65 11.79 -18.34
N GLU A 63 -9.80 11.93 -17.32
CA GLU A 63 -8.84 13.04 -17.21
C GLU A 63 -7.86 13.08 -18.39
N ARG A 64 -7.29 11.93 -18.77
CA ARG A 64 -6.36 11.82 -19.92
C ARG A 64 -7.00 12.22 -21.26
N ASN A 65 -8.33 12.10 -21.36
CA ASN A 65 -9.08 12.40 -22.58
C ASN A 65 -9.88 13.71 -22.48
N GLY A 66 -9.61 14.56 -21.47
CA GLY A 66 -10.32 15.83 -21.29
C GLY A 66 -11.82 15.65 -21.06
N TYR A 67 -12.19 14.64 -20.27
CA TYR A 67 -13.56 14.20 -19.99
C TYR A 67 -14.37 13.72 -21.20
N ASN A 68 -13.73 13.53 -22.37
CA ASN A 68 -14.40 12.95 -23.53
C ASN A 68 -14.71 11.47 -23.28
N LYS A 69 -15.99 11.17 -22.98
CA LYS A 69 -16.46 9.82 -22.63
C LYS A 69 -16.28 8.80 -23.75
N THR A 70 -16.29 9.23 -25.02
CA THR A 70 -16.06 8.32 -26.15
C THR A 70 -14.63 7.81 -26.14
N LYS A 71 -13.67 8.73 -26.07
CA LYS A 71 -12.24 8.40 -26.07
C LYS A 71 -11.83 7.66 -24.79
N ALA A 72 -12.42 8.01 -23.65
CA ALA A 72 -12.21 7.28 -22.40
C ALA A 72 -12.72 5.82 -22.48
N ALA A 73 -13.90 5.59 -23.08
CA ALA A 73 -14.44 4.26 -23.29
C ALA A 73 -13.55 3.43 -24.23
N GLU A 74 -13.09 4.04 -25.33
CA GLU A 74 -12.14 3.42 -26.27
C GLU A 74 -10.81 3.06 -25.59
N MET A 75 -10.24 3.97 -24.79
CA MET A 75 -9.01 3.74 -24.03
C MET A 75 -9.15 2.58 -23.03
N LEU A 76 -10.31 2.46 -22.39
CA LEU A 76 -10.62 1.36 -21.48
C LEU A 76 -11.13 0.09 -22.18
N GLN A 77 -11.20 0.10 -23.53
CA GLN A 77 -11.72 -1.02 -24.35
C GLN A 77 -13.11 -1.48 -23.93
N VAL A 78 -13.97 -0.53 -23.55
CA VAL A 78 -15.38 -0.76 -23.20
C VAL A 78 -16.29 0.02 -24.13
N ASN A 79 -17.53 -0.42 -24.28
CA ASN A 79 -18.52 0.40 -24.98
C ASN A 79 -18.97 1.58 -24.09
N ARG A 80 -19.42 2.66 -24.73
CA ARG A 80 -19.90 3.88 -24.02
C ARG A 80 -21.02 3.58 -23.02
N ALA A 81 -21.94 2.66 -23.35
CA ALA A 81 -23.06 2.29 -22.47
C ALA A 81 -22.60 1.58 -21.18
N ARG A 82 -21.50 0.82 -21.23
CA ARG A 82 -20.88 0.18 -20.08
C ARG A 82 -20.17 1.22 -19.23
N LEU A 83 -19.37 2.11 -19.84
CA LEU A 83 -18.71 3.21 -19.14
C LEU A 83 -19.73 4.05 -18.37
N TYR A 84 -20.81 4.47 -19.03
CA TYR A 84 -21.85 5.30 -18.43
C TYR A 84 -22.53 4.63 -17.22
N ARG A 85 -22.88 3.35 -17.33
CA ARG A 85 -23.45 2.59 -16.21
C ARG A 85 -22.49 2.49 -15.02
N ARG A 86 -21.19 2.27 -15.26
CA ARG A 86 -20.19 2.22 -14.18
C ARG A 86 -19.95 3.59 -13.56
N MET A 87 -19.93 4.66 -14.35
CA MET A 87 -19.85 6.03 -13.82
C MET A 87 -21.02 6.35 -12.88
N GLN A 88 -22.25 5.98 -13.26
CA GLN A 88 -23.42 6.15 -12.39
C GLN A 88 -23.34 5.32 -11.10
N GLN A 89 -22.93 4.06 -11.20
CA GLN A 89 -22.78 3.17 -10.04
C GLN A 89 -21.70 3.63 -9.07
N LEU A 90 -20.59 4.18 -9.58
CA LEU A 90 -19.43 4.62 -8.80
C LEU A 90 -19.51 6.10 -8.36
N GLY A 91 -20.61 6.79 -8.67
CA GLY A 91 -20.83 8.19 -8.33
C GLY A 91 -19.83 9.15 -9.00
N ILE A 92 -19.41 8.85 -10.23
CA ILE A 92 -18.50 9.70 -11.01
C ILE A 92 -19.34 10.76 -11.72
N GLU A 93 -19.26 12.01 -11.24
CA GLU A 93 -20.00 13.14 -11.80
C GLU A 93 -19.57 13.44 -13.24
N ASP A 94 -20.56 13.80 -14.05
CA ASP A 94 -20.34 14.22 -15.41
C ASP A 94 -19.94 15.70 -15.45
N ARG A 95 -18.66 15.98 -15.73
CA ARG A 95 -18.16 17.35 -15.90
C ARG A 95 -18.39 17.92 -17.31
N GLU A 96 -19.05 17.22 -18.23
CA GLU A 96 -19.35 17.75 -19.59
C GLU A 96 -20.43 18.86 -19.62
N GLY A 97 -20.70 19.56 -18.51
CA GLY A 97 -21.74 20.60 -18.41
C GLY A 97 -21.24 21.92 -17.82
N GLY A 98 -20.17 22.49 -18.38
CA GLY A 98 -19.78 23.89 -18.16
C GLY A 98 -19.87 24.65 -19.48
N GLU A 99 -20.80 25.60 -19.54
CA GLU A 99 -21.08 26.67 -20.53
C GLU A 99 -20.27 26.74 -21.83
#